data_AF-A0A961SD72-F1
#
_entry.id   AF-A0A961SD72-F1
#
_cell.length_a   1.000
_cell.length_b   1.000
_cell.length_c   1.000
_cell.angle_alpha   90.00
_cell.angle_beta   90.00
_cell.angle_gamma   90.00
#
_symmetry.space_group_name_H-M   'P 1'
#
loop_
_entity.id
_entity.type
_entity.pdbx_description
1 polymer ?
#
loop_
_entity_poly.entity_id
_entity_poly.type
_entity_poly.pdbx_seq_one_letter_code
_entity_poly.pdbx_strand_id
1 'polypeptide(L)'
;MGSLSNFKFQGQVDDTSDLEMLQTTDTAADDTVVDETGAMQMVDEADSSDVFVFDGDAASYGWGATEDGEGLVVWSDSGHEVLYGCKTLRFNDMDVSLENGDGEYEDVAGATQHLEGSTDSDTFVVEGLSSDYGYGPTEDGEGIVIWDADGNYDLLYGFESIRFSDMTVNLADQPCSYTDDGSDSSGDPATDPYTDPATDPATDPGSDPWTDEGLDPLRDPDGDVVADDPSETQTLHGSPDLVDRFVFDASADDYAWEPADDGGWMVWNVNDDSHDMLYDYDQLQFNDFLDDIA
;
A
#
# COMPACT_ATOMS: atom_id res chain seq x y z
N MET A 1 -31.69 45.99 -0.02
CA MET A 1 -30.71 46.33 1.04
C MET A 1 -31.28 45.83 2.35
N GLY A 2 -31.16 44.51 2.57
CA GLY A 2 -31.55 43.84 3.81
C GLY A 2 -30.28 43.30 4.46
N SER A 3 -30.16 43.54 5.76
CA SER A 3 -28.98 43.32 6.60
C SER A 3 -28.48 41.87 6.57
N LEU A 4 -27.18 41.68 6.31
CA LEU A 4 -26.47 40.45 6.63
C LEU A 4 -26.30 40.39 8.15
N SER A 5 -26.82 39.33 8.77
CA SER A 5 -26.61 39.03 10.18
C SER A 5 -25.32 38.23 10.29
N ASN A 6 -24.30 38.81 10.92
CA ASN A 6 -23.11 38.07 11.33
C ASN A 6 -23.51 37.06 12.41
N PHE A 7 -23.60 35.79 12.03
CA PHE A 7 -23.70 34.67 12.96
C PHE A 7 -22.28 34.43 13.49
N LYS A 8 -22.02 34.78 14.75
CA LYS A 8 -20.76 34.43 15.43
C LYS A 8 -21.04 33.19 16.26
N PHE A 9 -20.42 32.06 15.91
CA PHE A 9 -20.24 30.98 16.87
C PHE A 9 -19.31 31.48 17.98
N GLN A 10 -19.83 31.59 19.20
CA GLN A 10 -19.02 31.67 20.41
C GLN A 10 -19.09 30.30 21.08
N GLY A 11 -18.25 29.38 20.60
CA GLY A 11 -17.91 28.17 21.32
C GLY A 11 -16.97 28.53 22.47
N GLN A 12 -17.35 28.13 23.67
CA GLN A 12 -16.59 28.30 24.89
C GLN A 12 -15.50 27.22 24.91
N VAL A 13 -14.24 27.60 24.68
CA VAL A 13 -13.07 26.72 24.78
C VAL A 13 -12.94 26.21 26.22
N ASP A 14 -13.31 24.96 26.44
CA ASP A 14 -12.94 24.18 27.62
C ASP A 14 -11.77 23.25 27.24
N ASP A 15 -10.87 23.08 28.20
CA ASP A 15 -9.52 22.54 28.06
C ASP A 15 -9.57 21.00 28.00
N THR A 16 -9.80 20.43 26.82
CA THR A 16 -9.52 19.01 26.52
C THR A 16 -8.93 18.92 25.12
N SER A 17 -7.71 18.38 25.04
CA SER A 17 -6.99 18.03 23.82
C SER A 17 -7.61 16.86 23.06
N ASP A 18 -8.94 16.85 22.94
CA ASP A 18 -9.68 15.94 22.08
C ASP A 18 -9.86 16.71 20.76
N LEU A 19 -9.31 16.18 19.67
CA LEU A 19 -9.54 16.71 18.33
C LEU A 19 -11.07 16.71 18.11
N GLU A 20 -11.69 17.90 18.15
CA GLU A 20 -13.13 18.01 17.91
C GLU A 20 -13.39 17.66 16.44
N MET A 21 -14.06 16.52 16.21
CA MET A 21 -14.62 16.18 14.90
C MET A 21 -15.72 17.20 14.58
N LEU A 22 -15.47 18.05 13.59
CA LEU A 22 -16.43 19.02 13.09
C LEU A 22 -17.26 18.34 12.00
N GLN A 23 -18.49 17.96 12.35
CA GLN A 23 -19.46 17.47 11.38
C GLN A 23 -20.19 18.68 10.77
N THR A 24 -19.91 18.96 9.50
CA THR A 24 -20.61 19.99 8.72
C THR A 24 -21.56 19.31 7.75
N THR A 25 -22.86 19.54 7.92
CA THR A 25 -23.86 19.15 6.92
C THR A 25 -24.17 20.37 6.09
N ASP A 26 -23.67 20.43 4.86
CA ASP A 26 -24.16 21.43 3.94
C ASP A 26 -25.52 21.00 3.40
N THR A 27 -26.51 21.86 3.59
CA THR A 27 -27.87 21.68 3.07
C THR A 27 -28.30 22.87 2.23
N ALA A 28 -27.39 23.83 2.02
CA ALA A 28 -27.56 24.97 1.15
C ALA A 28 -27.14 24.59 -0.26
N ALA A 29 -27.63 25.35 -1.25
CA ALA A 29 -27.21 25.25 -2.64
C ALA A 29 -25.91 26.07 -2.89
N ASP A 30 -25.04 26.14 -1.87
CA ASP A 30 -23.74 26.81 -1.97
C ASP A 30 -22.72 25.69 -1.90
N ASP A 31 -22.39 25.17 -3.07
CA ASP A 31 -21.74 23.87 -3.31
C ASP A 31 -20.23 23.91 -3.00
N THR A 32 -19.83 24.56 -1.89
CA THR A 32 -18.42 24.80 -1.56
C THR A 32 -18.16 24.75 -0.07
N VAL A 33 -17.47 23.70 0.37
CA VAL A 33 -16.96 23.56 1.74
C VAL A 33 -15.44 23.83 1.73
N VAL A 34 -14.95 24.51 2.75
CA VAL A 34 -13.52 24.90 2.86
C VAL A 34 -12.89 24.15 4.02
N ASP A 35 -11.71 23.60 3.77
CA ASP A 35 -10.84 22.98 4.76
C ASP A 35 -10.60 23.92 5.96
N GLU A 36 -10.87 23.42 7.15
CA GLU A 36 -10.48 24.09 8.40
C GLU A 36 -9.17 23.49 8.92
N THR A 37 -8.06 24.14 8.58
CA THR A 37 -6.71 23.71 8.95
C THR A 37 -6.60 23.27 10.42
N GLY A 38 -6.24 22.01 10.62
CA GLY A 38 -6.00 21.40 11.93
C GLY A 38 -7.27 20.91 12.64
N ALA A 39 -8.41 20.85 11.95
CA ALA A 39 -9.62 20.19 12.40
C ALA A 39 -9.93 18.99 11.50
N MET A 40 -10.33 17.87 12.12
CA MET A 40 -10.91 16.75 11.35
C MET A 40 -12.33 17.14 10.97
N GLN A 41 -12.58 17.25 9.67
CA GLN A 41 -13.90 17.54 9.13
C GLN A 41 -14.52 16.27 8.57
N MET A 42 -15.78 16.03 8.96
CA MET A 42 -16.63 15.03 8.31
C MET A 42 -17.72 15.79 7.58
N VAL A 43 -17.72 15.70 6.26
CA VAL A 43 -18.66 16.45 5.43
C VAL A 43 -19.52 15.50 4.63
N ASP A 44 -20.83 15.69 4.74
CA ASP A 44 -21.85 14.93 4.02
C ASP A 44 -22.53 15.92 3.06
N GLU A 45 -22.06 15.93 1.82
CA GLU A 45 -22.53 16.80 0.73
C GLU A 45 -23.37 15.95 -0.24
N ALA A 46 -24.58 16.39 -0.56
CA ALA A 46 -25.63 15.52 -1.09
C ALA A 46 -25.97 15.76 -2.57
N ASP A 47 -25.26 16.64 -3.28
CA ASP A 47 -25.54 16.89 -4.69
C ASP A 47 -24.32 16.91 -5.63
N SER A 48 -24.61 16.81 -6.92
CA SER A 48 -23.60 16.56 -7.97
C SER A 48 -22.69 17.77 -8.27
N SER A 49 -22.79 18.85 -7.51
CA SER A 49 -22.04 20.10 -7.73
C SER A 49 -20.97 20.37 -6.68
N ASP A 50 -20.92 19.53 -5.66
CA ASP A 50 -20.22 19.76 -4.41
C ASP A 50 -18.69 19.78 -4.57
N VAL A 51 -18.08 20.90 -4.16
CA VAL A 51 -16.63 21.17 -4.25
C VAL A 51 -16.04 21.36 -2.86
N PHE A 52 -15.10 20.50 -2.47
CA PHE A 52 -14.32 20.70 -1.26
C PHE A 52 -13.02 21.44 -1.57
N VAL A 53 -12.74 22.55 -0.87
CA VAL A 53 -11.63 23.46 -1.15
C VAL A 53 -10.55 23.35 -0.08
N PHE A 54 -9.34 22.99 -0.50
CA PHE A 54 -8.15 22.94 0.32
C PHE A 54 -7.30 24.21 0.14
N ASP A 55 -6.70 24.71 1.23
CA ASP A 55 -5.73 25.82 1.17
C ASP A 55 -4.29 25.30 0.97
N GLY A 56 -4.08 24.58 -0.12
CA GLY A 56 -2.77 24.06 -0.52
C GLY A 56 -2.77 23.54 -1.96
N ASP A 57 -1.56 23.25 -2.47
CA ASP A 57 -1.37 22.65 -3.80
C ASP A 57 -1.64 21.13 -3.72
N ALA A 58 -2.17 20.52 -4.78
CA ALA A 58 -2.61 19.11 -4.77
C ALA A 58 -1.52 18.12 -4.32
N ALA A 59 -0.26 18.36 -4.70
CA ALA A 59 0.89 17.54 -4.31
C ALA A 59 1.21 17.55 -2.80
N SER A 60 0.55 18.41 -2.01
CA SER A 60 0.68 18.42 -0.55
C SER A 60 -0.34 17.49 0.15
N TYR A 61 -1.17 16.80 -0.63
CA TYR A 61 -2.25 15.96 -0.16
C TYR A 61 -2.18 14.59 -0.82
N GLY A 62 -2.71 13.58 -0.13
CA GLY A 62 -3.11 12.32 -0.73
C GLY A 62 -4.62 12.12 -0.53
N TRP A 63 -5.23 11.27 -1.33
CA TRP A 63 -6.64 10.92 -1.17
C TRP A 63 -6.96 9.51 -1.63
N GLY A 64 -8.03 8.95 -1.10
CA GLY A 64 -8.57 7.67 -1.51
C GLY A 64 -9.87 7.29 -0.84
N ALA A 65 -10.43 6.15 -1.19
CA ALA A 65 -11.69 5.68 -0.64
C ALA A 65 -11.60 5.44 0.89
N THR A 66 -12.72 5.64 1.59
CA THR A 66 -12.88 5.14 2.96
C THR A 66 -12.93 3.61 2.97
N GLU A 67 -12.63 2.97 4.11
CA GLU A 67 -12.68 1.50 4.24
C GLU A 67 -14.05 0.87 3.89
N ASP A 68 -15.13 1.64 4.03
CA ASP A 68 -16.48 1.20 3.66
C ASP A 68 -16.84 1.46 2.19
N GLY A 69 -15.98 2.14 1.43
CA GLY A 69 -16.19 2.54 0.04
C GLY A 69 -17.30 3.58 -0.16
N GLU A 70 -17.89 4.12 0.91
CA GLU A 70 -19.00 5.08 0.80
C GLU A 70 -18.52 6.55 0.70
N GLY A 71 -17.27 6.82 1.05
CA GLY A 71 -16.68 8.16 1.07
C GLY A 71 -15.24 8.22 0.58
N LEU A 72 -14.64 9.40 0.71
CA LEU A 72 -13.26 9.70 0.37
C LEU A 72 -12.55 10.24 1.61
N VAL A 73 -11.37 9.71 1.93
CA VAL A 73 -10.44 10.31 2.88
C VAL A 73 -9.43 11.15 2.10
N VAL A 74 -9.25 12.40 2.48
CA VAL A 74 -8.13 13.25 2.06
C VAL A 74 -7.20 13.41 3.24
N TRP A 75 -5.88 13.36 3.04
CA TRP A 75 -4.91 13.48 4.12
C TRP A 75 -3.74 14.37 3.74
N SER A 76 -3.12 14.94 4.77
CA SER A 76 -1.90 15.75 4.70
C SER A 76 -1.08 15.58 5.97
N ASP A 77 0.06 16.25 6.06
CA ASP A 77 0.86 16.33 7.29
C ASP A 77 0.09 16.93 8.50
N SER A 78 -1.01 17.65 8.23
CA SER A 78 -1.79 18.35 9.26
C SER A 78 -2.98 17.55 9.79
N GLY A 79 -3.34 16.43 9.15
CA GLY A 79 -4.52 15.64 9.51
C GLY A 79 -5.15 14.93 8.32
N HIS A 80 -6.41 14.53 8.51
CA HIS A 80 -7.24 13.96 7.47
C HIS A 80 -8.67 14.48 7.56
N GLU A 81 -9.32 14.51 6.40
CA GLU A 81 -10.70 14.92 6.19
C GLU A 81 -11.46 13.74 5.58
N VAL A 82 -12.71 13.53 6.01
CA VAL A 82 -13.58 12.47 5.48
C VAL A 82 -14.77 13.10 4.78
N LEU A 83 -14.84 12.88 3.47
CA LEU A 83 -15.78 13.51 2.57
C LEU A 83 -16.76 12.47 2.01
N TYR A 84 -18.05 12.70 2.18
CA TYR A 84 -19.11 11.90 1.60
C TYR A 84 -19.84 12.73 0.54
N GLY A 85 -20.00 12.14 -0.65
CA GLY A 85 -20.74 12.74 -1.77
C GLY A 85 -20.08 13.91 -2.49
N CYS A 86 -18.92 14.40 -2.01
CA CYS A 86 -18.10 15.39 -2.71
C CYS A 86 -17.66 14.89 -4.10
N LYS A 87 -17.76 15.75 -5.12
CA LYS A 87 -17.50 15.41 -6.52
C LYS A 87 -16.25 16.06 -7.09
N THR A 88 -15.77 17.12 -6.45
CA THR A 88 -14.57 17.82 -6.89
C THR A 88 -13.74 18.23 -5.69
N LEU A 89 -12.46 17.87 -5.69
CA LEU A 89 -11.49 18.49 -4.79
C LEU A 89 -10.90 19.70 -5.50
N ARG A 90 -10.88 20.85 -4.84
CA ARG A 90 -10.25 22.06 -5.34
C ARG A 90 -9.04 22.39 -4.49
N PHE A 91 -7.89 22.40 -5.14
CA PHE A 91 -6.62 22.85 -4.61
C PHE A 91 -6.29 24.25 -5.15
N ASN A 92 -5.22 24.85 -4.64
CA ASN A 92 -4.77 26.18 -5.07
C ASN A 92 -4.27 26.20 -6.54
N ASP A 93 -3.85 25.05 -7.04
CA ASP A 93 -3.24 24.86 -8.36
C ASP A 93 -4.12 24.10 -9.35
N MET A 94 -5.08 23.28 -8.90
CA MET A 94 -5.98 22.52 -9.77
C MET A 94 -7.31 22.10 -9.12
N ASP A 95 -8.25 21.67 -9.98
CA ASP A 95 -9.45 20.96 -9.58
C ASP A 95 -9.29 19.49 -9.97
N VAL A 96 -9.61 18.56 -9.06
CA VAL A 96 -9.64 17.11 -9.28
C VAL A 96 -11.10 16.65 -9.31
N SER A 97 -11.55 16.14 -10.46
CA SER A 97 -12.87 15.54 -10.58
C SER A 97 -12.86 14.12 -10.02
N LEU A 98 -13.80 13.83 -9.12
CA LEU A 98 -14.02 12.49 -8.56
C LEU A 98 -15.11 11.72 -9.32
N GLU A 99 -15.87 12.41 -10.19
CA GLU A 99 -16.85 11.79 -11.07
C GLU A 99 -16.25 11.53 -12.44
N ASN A 100 -15.65 10.36 -12.62
CA ASN A 100 -15.27 9.91 -13.95
C ASN A 100 -16.30 8.90 -14.46
N GLY A 101 -17.40 9.44 -14.99
CA GLY A 101 -18.51 8.65 -15.54
C GLY A 101 -18.16 7.83 -16.79
N ASP A 102 -16.93 7.95 -17.29
CA ASP A 102 -16.36 7.16 -18.38
C ASP A 102 -15.25 6.19 -17.92
N GLY A 103 -14.97 6.14 -16.62
CA GLY A 103 -13.94 5.26 -16.05
C GLY A 103 -12.50 5.74 -16.27
N GLU A 104 -12.27 6.97 -16.74
CA GLU A 104 -10.90 7.49 -16.91
C GLU A 104 -10.47 8.32 -15.71
N TYR A 105 -9.38 7.97 -15.04
CA TYR A 105 -8.86 8.69 -13.88
C TYR A 105 -7.51 9.29 -14.21
N GLU A 106 -7.35 10.61 -14.07
CA GLU A 106 -6.10 11.29 -14.36
C GLU A 106 -5.13 11.22 -13.17
N ASP A 107 -3.87 10.94 -13.49
CA ASP A 107 -2.72 11.09 -12.60
C ASP A 107 -2.55 12.56 -12.22
N VAL A 108 -2.43 12.81 -10.92
CA VAL A 108 -2.09 14.11 -10.35
C VAL A 108 -0.63 14.07 -9.93
N ALA A 109 0.23 14.55 -10.83
CA ALA A 109 1.68 14.51 -10.66
C ALA A 109 2.14 15.00 -9.26
N GLY A 110 2.77 14.10 -8.52
CA GLY A 110 3.33 14.36 -7.19
C GLY A 110 2.33 14.24 -6.03
N ALA A 111 1.07 13.91 -6.29
CA ALA A 111 0.13 13.46 -5.27
C ALA A 111 0.15 11.93 -5.19
N THR A 112 -0.23 11.39 -4.03
CA THR A 112 -0.51 9.95 -3.87
C THR A 112 -2.01 9.73 -3.97
N GLN A 113 -2.44 9.00 -4.99
CA GLN A 113 -3.84 8.65 -5.21
C GLN A 113 -4.05 7.18 -4.84
N HIS A 114 -5.09 6.91 -4.05
CA HIS A 114 -5.62 5.57 -3.84
C HIS A 114 -7.01 5.50 -4.48
N LEU A 115 -7.08 4.85 -5.63
CA LEU A 115 -8.26 4.85 -6.48
C LEU A 115 -8.87 3.46 -6.60
N GLU A 116 -10.20 3.42 -6.59
CA GLU A 116 -11.00 2.24 -6.91
C GLU A 116 -11.71 2.46 -8.25
N GLY A 117 -11.54 1.51 -9.15
CA GLY A 117 -12.33 1.36 -10.35
C GLY A 117 -13.79 1.10 -10.02
N SER A 118 -14.69 1.74 -10.76
CA SER A 118 -16.14 1.63 -10.60
C SER A 118 -16.84 0.90 -11.76
N THR A 119 -16.10 0.54 -12.82
CA THR A 119 -16.61 -0.07 -14.04
C THR A 119 -15.71 -1.21 -14.51
N ASP A 120 -16.19 -2.06 -15.42
CA ASP A 120 -15.36 -3.12 -16.02
C ASP A 120 -14.43 -2.58 -17.16
N SER A 121 -14.08 -1.29 -17.12
CA SER A 121 -13.34 -0.60 -18.19
C SER A 121 -12.53 0.61 -17.73
N ASP A 122 -12.20 0.68 -16.44
CA ASP A 122 -11.49 1.81 -15.87
C ASP A 122 -10.05 1.89 -16.39
N THR A 123 -9.62 3.13 -16.58
CA THR A 123 -8.32 3.47 -17.16
C THR A 123 -7.67 4.56 -16.32
N PHE A 124 -6.51 4.27 -15.76
CA PHE A 124 -5.68 5.30 -15.14
C PHE A 124 -4.83 5.99 -16.21
N VAL A 125 -4.84 7.32 -16.27
CA VAL A 125 -4.28 8.12 -17.35
C VAL A 125 -3.11 8.93 -16.83
N VAL A 126 -1.92 8.64 -17.36
CA VAL A 126 -0.66 9.27 -16.96
C VAL A 126 -0.15 10.16 -18.09
N GLU A 127 0.11 11.44 -17.82
CA GLU A 127 0.58 12.40 -18.82
C GLU A 127 2.07 12.23 -19.24
N GLY A 128 2.72 11.14 -18.83
CA GLY A 128 4.13 10.82 -19.13
C GLY A 128 4.33 9.64 -20.08
N LEU A 129 5.60 9.29 -20.37
CA LEU A 129 5.95 8.11 -21.16
C LEU A 129 5.98 6.88 -20.26
N SER A 130 5.60 5.71 -20.78
CA SER A 130 5.66 4.44 -20.03
C SER A 130 7.06 4.11 -19.49
N SER A 131 8.12 4.63 -20.12
CA SER A 131 9.50 4.42 -19.66
C SER A 131 9.89 5.22 -18.42
N ASP A 132 9.09 6.23 -18.07
CA ASP A 132 9.36 7.12 -16.93
C ASP A 132 8.74 6.59 -15.63
N TYR A 133 7.97 5.51 -15.71
CA TYR A 133 7.20 4.93 -14.60
C TYR A 133 7.51 3.44 -14.46
N GLY A 134 7.48 2.96 -13.22
CA GLY A 134 7.31 1.55 -12.90
C GLY A 134 5.86 1.26 -12.54
N TYR A 135 5.42 0.03 -12.78
CA TYR A 135 4.12 -0.44 -12.28
C TYR A 135 4.19 -1.94 -12.00
N GLY A 136 3.41 -2.41 -11.04
CA GLY A 136 3.40 -3.81 -10.60
C GLY A 136 2.27 -4.09 -9.61
N PRO A 137 2.04 -5.37 -9.24
CA PRO A 137 1.05 -5.70 -8.22
C PRO A 137 1.40 -5.05 -6.88
N THR A 138 0.39 -4.70 -6.10
CA THR A 138 0.54 -4.40 -4.67
C THR A 138 1.01 -5.64 -3.90
N GLU A 139 1.54 -5.45 -2.69
CA GLU A 139 2.06 -6.55 -1.86
C GLU A 139 1.00 -7.60 -1.51
N ASP A 140 -0.25 -7.16 -1.29
CA ASP A 140 -1.41 -8.01 -1.08
C ASP A 140 -1.94 -8.69 -2.36
N GLY A 141 -1.45 -8.28 -3.53
CA GLY A 141 -1.88 -8.77 -4.84
C GLY A 141 -3.29 -8.34 -5.27
N GLU A 142 -3.98 -7.49 -4.51
CA GLU A 142 -5.36 -7.06 -4.81
C GLU A 142 -5.41 -5.89 -5.81
N GLY A 143 -4.34 -5.13 -5.94
CA GLY A 143 -4.25 -3.93 -6.78
C GLY A 143 -2.96 -3.83 -7.59
N ILE A 144 -2.78 -2.66 -8.20
CA ILE A 144 -1.58 -2.27 -8.92
C ILE A 144 -1.02 -1.01 -8.27
N VAL A 145 0.28 -1.00 -7.98
CA VAL A 145 1.02 0.22 -7.67
C VAL A 145 1.72 0.71 -8.93
N ILE A 146 1.59 2.00 -9.22
CA ILE A 146 2.36 2.72 -10.24
C ILE A 146 3.23 3.75 -9.53
N TRP A 147 4.49 3.90 -9.93
CA TRP A 147 5.42 4.81 -9.29
C TRP A 147 6.36 5.49 -10.30
N ASP A 148 6.79 6.70 -9.97
CA ASP A 148 7.76 7.47 -10.76
C ASP A 148 9.20 7.34 -10.21
N ALA A 149 10.14 8.03 -10.87
CA ALA A 149 11.55 8.04 -10.46
C ALA A 149 11.84 8.89 -9.20
N ASP A 150 10.92 9.78 -8.82
CA ASP A 150 11.04 10.65 -7.66
C ASP A 150 10.47 9.98 -6.39
N GLY A 151 9.82 8.82 -6.53
CA GLY A 151 9.28 8.01 -5.45
C GLY A 151 7.81 8.28 -5.14
N ASN A 152 7.12 9.06 -5.98
CA ASN A 152 5.67 9.20 -5.89
C ASN A 152 5.02 7.94 -6.43
N TYR A 153 3.89 7.57 -5.86
CA TYR A 153 3.16 6.38 -6.26
C TYR A 153 1.65 6.56 -6.10
N ASP A 154 0.91 5.81 -6.92
CA ASP A 154 -0.53 5.66 -6.84
C ASP A 154 -0.90 4.18 -6.69
N LEU A 155 -1.98 3.93 -5.95
CA LEU A 155 -2.56 2.61 -5.73
C LEU A 155 -3.88 2.51 -6.49
N LEU A 156 -3.97 1.51 -7.36
CA LEU A 156 -5.06 1.33 -8.30
C LEU A 156 -5.72 -0.03 -8.05
N TYR A 157 -6.96 -0.02 -7.58
CA TYR A 157 -7.75 -1.24 -7.34
C TYR A 157 -8.88 -1.34 -8.35
N GLY A 158 -9.07 -2.50 -8.97
CA GLY A 158 -10.16 -2.72 -9.93
C GLY A 158 -10.01 -2.00 -11.28
N PHE A 159 -8.79 -1.58 -11.66
CA PHE A 159 -8.52 -0.97 -12.96
C PHE A 159 -8.20 -2.01 -14.04
N GLU A 160 -8.72 -1.82 -15.26
CA GLU A 160 -8.41 -2.68 -16.41
C GLU A 160 -7.17 -2.22 -17.17
N SER A 161 -6.86 -0.93 -17.17
CA SER A 161 -5.72 -0.43 -17.94
C SER A 161 -5.03 0.81 -17.38
N ILE A 162 -3.77 0.98 -17.78
CA ILE A 162 -2.99 2.20 -17.57
C ILE A 162 -2.68 2.79 -18.95
N ARG A 163 -3.00 4.05 -19.15
CA ARG A 163 -2.72 4.79 -20.39
C ARG A 163 -1.64 5.83 -20.17
N PHE A 164 -0.47 5.55 -20.73
CA PHE A 164 0.61 6.50 -20.91
C PHE A 164 0.45 7.27 -22.22
N SER A 165 1.25 8.33 -22.40
CA SER A 165 1.26 9.12 -23.63
C SER A 165 1.75 8.36 -24.88
N ASP A 166 2.49 7.27 -24.70
CA ASP A 166 3.09 6.45 -25.77
C ASP A 166 2.49 5.05 -25.91
N MET A 167 1.81 4.52 -24.87
CA MET A 167 1.16 3.22 -24.92
C MET A 167 0.03 3.07 -23.90
N THR A 168 -0.80 2.04 -24.10
CA THR A 168 -1.78 1.57 -23.11
C THR A 168 -1.38 0.16 -22.69
N VAL A 169 -1.28 -0.05 -21.38
CA VAL A 169 -1.07 -1.34 -20.74
C VAL A 169 -2.42 -1.90 -20.35
N ASN A 170 -2.78 -3.07 -20.89
CA ASN A 170 -3.92 -3.83 -20.41
C ASN A 170 -3.46 -4.68 -19.22
N LEU A 171 -4.04 -4.43 -18.05
CA LEU A 171 -3.64 -5.08 -16.80
C LEU A 171 -4.07 -6.55 -16.76
N ALA A 172 -5.14 -6.92 -17.47
CA ALA A 172 -5.55 -8.32 -17.62
C ALA A 172 -4.58 -9.19 -18.43
N ASP A 173 -3.74 -8.56 -19.27
CA ASP A 173 -2.71 -9.25 -20.07
C ASP A 173 -1.37 -9.35 -19.33
N GLN A 174 -1.20 -8.60 -18.25
CA GLN A 174 -0.05 -8.76 -17.36
C GLN A 174 -0.32 -9.98 -16.47
N PRO A 175 0.67 -10.86 -16.23
CA PRO A 175 0.54 -11.94 -15.26
C PRO A 175 0.56 -11.35 -13.84
N CYS A 176 -0.43 -10.53 -13.48
CA CYS A 176 -0.80 -10.21 -12.12
C CYS A 176 -1.59 -11.40 -11.53
N SER A 177 -1.18 -12.64 -11.83
CA SER A 177 -1.89 -13.83 -11.38
C SER A 177 -1.31 -14.29 -10.05
N TYR A 178 -1.65 -13.55 -8.98
CA TYR A 178 -1.88 -14.14 -7.67
C TYR A 178 -3.37 -14.50 -7.51
N THR A 179 -4.01 -14.97 -8.58
CA THR A 179 -5.09 -15.93 -8.36
C THR A 179 -4.44 -17.17 -7.77
N ASP A 180 -4.36 -17.23 -6.43
CA ASP A 180 -4.46 -18.47 -5.66
C ASP A 180 -5.87 -19.06 -5.90
N ASP A 181 -6.18 -19.32 -7.18
CA ASP A 181 -7.19 -20.25 -7.57
C ASP A 181 -6.53 -21.62 -7.41
N GLY A 182 -6.77 -22.26 -6.27
CA GLY A 182 -6.45 -23.66 -5.98
C GLY A 182 -7.13 -24.66 -6.92
N SER A 183 -7.10 -24.42 -8.24
CA SER A 183 -7.52 -25.32 -9.31
C SER A 183 -6.28 -25.91 -9.95
N ASP A 184 -5.79 -26.95 -9.29
CA ASP A 184 -4.93 -27.98 -9.85
C ASP A 184 -5.57 -28.54 -11.13
N SER A 185 -5.15 -28.03 -12.29
CA SER A 185 -5.47 -28.61 -13.59
C SER A 185 -4.24 -28.61 -14.48
N SER A 186 -3.46 -29.66 -14.27
CA SER A 186 -2.52 -30.27 -15.19
C SER A 186 -2.89 -30.05 -16.68
N GLY A 187 -2.00 -29.42 -17.42
CA GLY A 187 -2.18 -29.20 -18.85
C GLY A 187 -0.93 -28.68 -19.57
N ASP A 188 0.21 -29.38 -19.44
CA ASP A 188 1.35 -29.21 -20.35
C ASP A 188 0.94 -29.59 -21.78
N PRO A 189 1.20 -28.73 -22.77
CA PRO A 189 1.92 -29.27 -23.91
C PRO A 189 3.01 -28.32 -24.45
N ALA A 190 4.21 -28.86 -24.46
CA ALA A 190 5.01 -29.18 -25.65
C ALA A 190 6.40 -28.51 -25.71
N THR A 191 7.38 -29.40 -25.59
CA THR A 191 8.74 -29.33 -26.12
C THR A 191 8.86 -28.69 -27.51
N ASP A 192 9.79 -27.74 -27.68
CA ASP A 192 10.48 -27.49 -28.95
C ASP A 192 12.02 -27.58 -28.75
N PRO A 193 12.78 -28.33 -29.57
CA PRO A 193 14.20 -28.56 -29.37
C PRO A 193 15.03 -27.63 -30.26
N TYR A 194 15.77 -26.70 -29.65
CA TYR A 194 16.95 -26.13 -30.31
C TYR A 194 18.22 -26.57 -29.59
N THR A 195 18.97 -27.39 -30.30
CA THR A 195 20.37 -27.75 -30.04
C THR A 195 21.22 -26.96 -31.03
N ASP A 196 22.23 -26.22 -30.55
CA ASP A 196 23.59 -26.29 -31.10
C ASP A 196 24.62 -25.67 -30.11
N PRO A 197 25.89 -26.14 -30.10
CA PRO A 197 26.82 -25.99 -29.00
C PRO A 197 27.90 -24.94 -29.26
N ALA A 198 28.46 -24.39 -28.18
CA ALA A 198 29.85 -23.99 -28.18
C ALA A 198 30.45 -24.11 -26.76
N THR A 199 31.56 -24.81 -26.74
CA THR A 199 32.47 -25.09 -25.65
C THR A 199 33.41 -23.89 -25.44
N ASP A 200 33.70 -23.49 -24.20
CA ASP A 200 35.09 -23.24 -23.76
C ASP A 200 35.19 -23.26 -22.21
N PRO A 201 36.26 -23.81 -21.62
CA PRO A 201 36.44 -23.91 -20.18
C PRO A 201 37.37 -22.80 -19.65
N ALA A 202 37.02 -22.18 -18.52
CA ALA A 202 38.00 -21.57 -17.65
C ALA A 202 37.54 -21.67 -16.20
N THR A 203 38.37 -22.34 -15.42
CA THR A 203 38.33 -22.46 -13.96
C THR A 203 38.91 -21.17 -13.37
N ASP A 204 38.21 -20.55 -12.42
CA ASP A 204 38.81 -19.66 -11.43
C ASP A 204 38.18 -19.94 -10.04
N PRO A 205 38.97 -20.31 -9.01
CA PRO A 205 38.46 -20.45 -7.65
C PRO A 205 38.64 -19.12 -6.91
N GLY A 206 37.61 -18.28 -6.97
CA GLY A 206 37.47 -17.10 -6.13
C GLY A 206 36.11 -17.15 -5.44
N SER A 207 36.10 -17.57 -4.18
CA SER A 207 34.93 -17.44 -3.30
C SER A 207 34.79 -15.97 -2.92
N ASP A 208 33.71 -15.32 -3.36
CA ASP A 208 33.23 -14.05 -2.83
C ASP A 208 31.93 -14.33 -2.06
N PRO A 209 31.78 -13.90 -0.79
CA PRO A 209 30.55 -14.07 -0.04
C PRO A 209 29.75 -12.77 -0.11
N TRP A 210 28.89 -12.62 -1.12
CA TRP A 210 27.80 -11.64 -1.05
C TRP A 210 26.53 -12.20 -1.68
N THR A 211 25.48 -11.92 -0.93
CA THR A 211 24.06 -12.25 -1.00
C THR A 211 23.48 -12.04 -2.39
N ASP A 212 22.86 -13.10 -2.90
CA ASP A 212 21.95 -13.08 -4.05
C ASP A 212 20.53 -13.00 -3.48
N GLU A 213 19.86 -11.87 -3.66
CA GLU A 213 18.41 -11.73 -3.38
C GLU A 213 17.54 -12.34 -4.48
N GLY A 214 18.13 -13.11 -5.40
CA GLY A 214 17.41 -14.00 -6.29
C GLY A 214 16.97 -15.29 -5.58
N LEU A 215 16.02 -15.20 -4.65
CA LEU A 215 15.28 -16.40 -4.21
C LEU A 215 14.30 -16.80 -5.33
N ASP A 216 14.77 -17.71 -6.19
CA ASP A 216 13.91 -18.76 -6.74
C ASP A 216 13.92 -19.92 -5.73
N PRO A 217 12.85 -20.16 -4.95
CA PRO A 217 12.85 -21.28 -4.05
C PRO A 217 12.35 -22.49 -4.84
N LEU A 218 13.27 -23.41 -5.09
CA LEU A 218 12.93 -24.80 -4.80
C LEU A 218 12.52 -24.84 -3.31
N ARG A 219 11.26 -24.51 -3.03
CA ARG A 219 10.65 -24.50 -1.70
C ARG A 219 10.96 -25.84 -1.05
N ASP A 220 11.66 -25.81 0.08
CA ASP A 220 11.98 -27.04 0.80
C ASP A 220 10.63 -27.64 1.26
N PRO A 221 10.28 -28.88 0.85
CA PRO A 221 9.05 -29.51 1.31
C PRO A 221 9.01 -29.71 2.84
N ASP A 222 10.14 -29.53 3.54
CA ASP A 222 10.26 -29.73 4.98
C ASP A 222 10.15 -28.43 5.82
N GLY A 223 9.88 -27.28 5.21
CA GLY A 223 9.79 -25.96 5.88
C GLY A 223 11.10 -25.18 5.88
N ASP A 224 11.02 -23.87 6.07
CA ASP A 224 12.16 -22.97 6.05
C ASP A 224 12.87 -22.96 7.41
N VAL A 225 14.20 -23.11 7.38
CA VAL A 225 15.05 -22.99 8.56
C VAL A 225 15.96 -21.80 8.36
N VAL A 226 15.68 -20.72 9.08
CA VAL A 226 16.43 -19.47 8.99
C VAL A 226 17.23 -19.25 10.27
N ALA A 227 18.47 -18.81 10.14
CA ALA A 227 19.33 -18.49 11.27
C ALA A 227 19.25 -16.99 11.58
N ASP A 228 19.22 -16.66 12.87
CA ASP A 228 19.31 -15.29 13.39
C ASP A 228 20.62 -14.62 12.92
N ASP A 229 20.51 -13.40 12.39
CA ASP A 229 21.63 -12.47 12.25
C ASP A 229 21.56 -11.40 13.34
N PRO A 230 22.33 -11.55 14.44
CA PRO A 230 22.25 -10.63 15.57
C PRO A 230 22.78 -9.21 15.27
N SER A 231 23.23 -8.94 14.03
CA SER A 231 23.72 -7.63 13.62
C SER A 231 22.68 -6.75 12.94
N GLU A 232 21.49 -7.28 12.66
CA GLU A 232 20.38 -6.57 12.03
C GLU A 232 19.04 -6.94 12.67
N THR A 233 18.01 -6.14 12.38
CA THR A 233 16.62 -6.50 12.66
C THR A 233 16.08 -7.22 11.44
N GLN A 234 15.59 -8.43 11.62
CA GLN A 234 15.02 -9.25 10.56
C GLN A 234 13.49 -9.18 10.60
N THR A 235 12.87 -9.16 9.43
CA THR A 235 11.42 -9.29 9.27
C THR A 235 11.18 -10.41 8.29
N LEU A 236 10.63 -11.52 8.77
CA LEU A 236 10.57 -12.78 8.03
C LEU A 236 9.17 -13.36 8.06
N HIS A 237 8.78 -14.00 6.96
CA HIS A 237 7.50 -14.68 6.80
C HIS A 237 7.76 -16.17 6.52
N GLY A 238 7.22 -17.02 7.39
CA GLY A 238 7.15 -18.46 7.18
C GLY A 238 6.12 -18.83 6.11
N SER A 239 6.07 -20.11 5.80
CA SER A 239 5.06 -20.72 4.95
C SER A 239 3.92 -21.27 5.82
N PRO A 240 2.66 -20.83 5.63
CA PRO A 240 1.54 -21.17 6.52
C PRO A 240 1.16 -22.67 6.57
N ASP A 241 1.70 -23.47 5.65
CA ASP A 241 1.43 -24.91 5.50
C ASP A 241 2.61 -25.81 5.88
N LEU A 242 3.74 -25.25 6.29
CA LEU A 242 4.96 -25.98 6.66
C LEU A 242 5.30 -25.75 8.13
N VAL A 243 6.36 -26.40 8.62
CA VAL A 243 6.88 -26.14 9.97
C VAL A 243 8.13 -25.31 9.80
N ASP A 244 7.99 -24.00 10.01
CA ASP A 244 9.11 -23.07 9.87
C ASP A 244 9.82 -22.87 11.20
N ARG A 245 11.13 -22.70 11.12
CA ARG A 245 11.99 -22.60 12.29
C ARG A 245 12.98 -21.47 12.18
N PHE A 246 12.98 -20.63 13.20
CA PHE A 246 13.99 -19.59 13.38
C PHE A 246 15.03 -20.03 14.42
N VAL A 247 16.31 -19.95 14.07
CA VAL A 247 17.42 -20.57 14.83
C VAL A 247 18.39 -19.53 15.36
N PHE A 248 18.49 -19.44 16.69
CA PHE A 248 19.43 -18.59 17.40
C PHE A 248 20.69 -19.37 17.77
N ASP A 249 21.89 -18.81 17.50
CA ASP A 249 23.16 -19.31 18.07
C ASP A 249 23.41 -18.77 19.49
N ALA A 250 22.40 -18.89 20.35
CA ALA A 250 22.40 -18.35 21.71
C ALA A 250 21.56 -19.21 22.67
N SER A 251 21.61 -18.90 23.97
CA SER A 251 20.72 -19.51 24.96
C SER A 251 19.36 -18.82 24.96
N ALA A 252 18.28 -19.57 25.23
CA ALA A 252 16.95 -18.97 25.38
C ALA A 252 16.87 -17.95 26.52
N ASP A 253 17.75 -18.02 27.52
CA ASP A 253 17.81 -17.03 28.62
C ASP A 253 18.33 -15.65 28.14
N ASP A 254 18.98 -15.58 26.97
CA ASP A 254 19.46 -14.33 26.36
C ASP A 254 18.36 -13.61 25.54
N TYR A 255 17.20 -14.23 25.37
CA TYR A 255 16.10 -13.72 24.55
C TYR A 255 14.79 -13.72 25.32
N ALA A 256 13.86 -12.89 24.86
CA ALA A 256 12.46 -12.94 25.22
C ALA A 256 11.60 -12.82 23.95
N TRP A 257 10.38 -13.36 23.99
CA TRP A 257 9.46 -13.34 22.86
C TRP A 257 8.03 -13.14 23.33
N GLU A 258 7.25 -12.41 22.53
CA GLU A 258 5.83 -12.19 22.76
C GLU A 258 5.06 -12.01 21.43
N PRO A 259 3.74 -12.29 21.41
CA PRO A 259 2.92 -11.99 20.24
C PRO A 259 2.90 -10.49 19.95
N ALA A 260 3.04 -10.12 18.68
CA ALA A 260 2.89 -8.75 18.20
C ALA A 260 1.42 -8.41 17.90
N ASP A 261 1.09 -7.10 17.90
CA ASP A 261 -0.28 -6.61 17.69
C ASP A 261 -0.82 -6.90 16.28
N ASP A 262 0.06 -7.13 15.30
CA ASP A 262 -0.24 -7.41 13.90
C ASP A 262 -0.30 -8.91 13.56
N GLY A 263 -0.22 -9.78 14.57
CA GLY A 263 -0.34 -11.24 14.40
C GLY A 263 0.98 -11.99 14.23
N GLY A 264 2.13 -11.30 14.24
CA GLY A 264 3.44 -11.94 14.29
C GLY A 264 3.93 -12.26 15.71
N TRP A 265 5.19 -12.66 15.80
CA TRP A 265 5.96 -12.77 17.04
C TRP A 265 7.12 -11.80 17.01
N MET A 266 7.26 -11.01 18.07
CA MET A 266 8.44 -10.20 18.31
C MET A 266 9.38 -10.98 19.21
N VAL A 267 10.61 -11.23 18.74
CA VAL A 267 11.68 -11.86 19.53
C VAL A 267 12.78 -10.84 19.73
N TRP A 268 13.27 -10.65 20.96
CA TRP A 268 14.31 -9.66 21.24
C TRP A 268 15.38 -10.17 22.17
N ASN A 269 16.61 -9.70 21.94
CA ASN A 269 17.76 -9.98 22.78
C ASN A 269 17.71 -9.07 24.02
N VAL A 270 17.72 -9.69 25.21
CA VAL A 270 17.55 -8.95 26.48
C VAL A 270 18.78 -8.11 26.87
N ASN A 271 19.91 -8.30 26.19
CA ASN A 271 21.17 -7.64 26.52
C ASN A 271 21.39 -6.32 25.76
N ASP A 272 20.91 -6.21 24.52
CA ASP A 272 21.13 -5.06 23.65
C ASP A 272 19.87 -4.49 22.99
N ASP A 273 18.70 -5.03 23.33
CA ASP A 273 17.38 -4.61 22.83
C ASP A 273 17.23 -4.72 21.29
N SER A 274 18.07 -5.53 20.62
CA SER A 274 17.81 -5.90 19.22
C SER A 274 16.57 -6.80 19.15
N HIS A 275 15.79 -6.66 18.08
CA HIS A 275 14.57 -7.44 17.88
C HIS A 275 14.40 -7.85 16.42
N ASP A 276 13.70 -8.96 16.26
CA ASP A 276 13.24 -9.54 14.99
C ASP A 276 11.73 -9.73 15.02
N MET A 277 11.12 -9.63 13.85
CA MET A 277 9.70 -9.81 13.61
C MET A 277 9.48 -11.06 12.77
N LEU A 278 8.74 -12.03 13.30
CA LEU A 278 8.53 -13.33 12.67
C LEU A 278 7.03 -13.55 12.45
N TYR A 279 6.61 -13.67 11.20
CA TYR A 279 5.24 -14.01 10.82
C TYR A 279 5.20 -15.46 10.34
N ASP A 280 4.14 -16.20 10.70
CA ASP A 280 3.93 -17.58 10.25
C ASP A 280 5.08 -18.57 10.59
N TYR A 281 5.86 -18.29 11.63
CA TYR A 281 6.86 -19.25 12.15
C TYR A 281 6.25 -20.11 13.26
N ASP A 282 6.51 -21.42 13.21
CA ASP A 282 6.03 -22.35 14.23
C ASP A 282 7.02 -22.54 15.38
N GLN A 283 8.33 -22.40 15.13
CA GLN A 283 9.35 -22.82 16.08
C GLN A 283 10.48 -21.81 16.27
N LEU A 284 10.84 -21.60 17.54
CA LEU A 284 12.07 -20.91 17.94
C LEU A 284 13.07 -21.94 18.47
N GLN A 285 14.24 -22.04 17.84
CA GLN A 285 15.30 -22.95 18.26
C GLN A 285 16.51 -22.17 18.79
N PHE A 286 16.84 -22.42 20.06
CA PHE A 286 18.04 -21.96 20.73
C PHE A 286 19.03 -23.12 20.90
N ASN A 287 20.25 -22.82 21.35
CA ASN A 287 21.27 -23.84 21.60
C ASN A 287 20.88 -24.84 22.71
N ASP A 288 19.98 -24.44 23.61
CA ASP A 288 19.57 -25.20 24.79
C ASP A 288 18.06 -25.44 24.91
N PHE A 289 17.28 -24.92 23.97
CA PHE A 289 15.81 -24.92 24.03
C PHE A 289 15.18 -24.94 22.63
N LEU A 290 14.00 -25.53 22.51
CA LEU A 290 13.17 -25.49 21.32
C LEU A 290 11.76 -25.17 21.81
N ASP A 291 11.21 -24.04 21.38
CA ASP A 291 9.84 -23.65 21.66
C ASP A 291 8.95 -23.84 20.43
N ASP A 292 7.69 -24.15 20.71
CA ASP A 292 6.61 -24.23 19.72
C ASP A 292 5.70 -23.02 19.96
N ILE A 293 5.72 -22.06 19.03
CA ILE A 293 5.07 -20.75 19.13
C ILE A 293 3.79 -20.64 18.28
N ALA A 294 3.40 -21.72 17.60
CA ALA A 294 2.14 -21.83 16.85
C ALA A 294 0.90 -22.01 17.76
#